data_AF-A0A845D6B3-F1
#
_entry.id   AF-A0A845D6B3-F1
#
_cell.length_a   1.000
_cell.length_b   1.000
_cell.length_c   1.000
_cell.angle_alpha   90.00
_cell.angle_beta   90.00
_cell.angle_gamma   90.00
#
_symmetry.space_group_name_H-M   'P 1'
#
loop_
_entity.id
_entity.type
_entity.pdbx_description
1 polymer ?
#
loop_
_entity_poly.entity_id
_entity_poly.type
_entity_poly.pdbx_seq_one_letter_code
_entity_poly.pdbx_strand_id
1 'polypeptide(L)' 'AAAAVAGLGQGFSGHSGRVGMARRMAAAGAPTHEIMAQGRWKTARMVEVYTRSEEAGRAAKWLA' A
#
# COMPACT_ATOMS: atom_id res chain seq x y z
N ALA A 1 19.25 3.12 7.98
CA ALA A 1 17.83 3.31 7.60
C ALA A 1 17.07 1.99 7.81
N ALA A 2 15.76 2.01 8.12
CA ALA A 2 14.98 0.81 8.45
C ALA A 2 15.09 -0.33 7.40
N ALA A 3 15.16 0.00 6.11
CA ALA A 3 15.35 -0.99 5.05
C ALA A 3 16.69 -1.75 5.14
N ALA A 4 17.79 -1.04 5.45
CA ALA A 4 19.11 -1.66 5.61
C ALA A 4 19.17 -2.55 6.86
N VAL A 5 18.52 -2.14 7.97
CA VAL A 5 18.42 -2.97 9.19
C VAL A 5 17.63 -4.25 8.92
N ALA A 6 16.61 -4.17 8.05
CA ALA A 6 15.82 -5.32 7.63
C ALA A 6 16.49 -6.21 6.57
N GLY A 7 17.76 -5.95 6.20
CA GLY A 7 18.47 -6.71 5.17
C GLY A 7 17.90 -6.53 3.76
N LEU A 8 17.08 -5.50 3.53
CA LEU A 8 16.59 -5.18 2.20
C LEU A 8 17.73 -4.58 1.37
N GLY A 9 17.98 -5.16 0.20
CA GLY A 9 19.07 -4.79 -0.68
C GLY A 9 19.00 -3.36 -1.23
N GLN A 10 19.99 -3.02 -2.05
CA GLN A 10 20.03 -1.76 -2.79
C GLN A 10 18.72 -1.57 -3.59
N GLY A 11 18.12 -0.37 -3.50
CA GLY A 11 16.85 -0.04 -4.14
C GLY A 11 15.63 0.00 -3.21
N PHE A 12 15.74 -0.51 -1.98
CA PHE A 12 14.68 -0.34 -0.99
C PHE A 12 14.93 0.87 -0.09
N SER A 13 13.89 1.68 0.12
CA SER A 13 13.91 2.81 1.02
C SER A 13 12.72 2.79 1.97
N GLY A 14 12.68 3.73 2.93
CA GLY A 14 11.51 3.90 3.78
C GLY A 14 10.21 4.14 2.98
N HIS A 15 10.32 4.72 1.78
CA HIS A 15 9.18 4.87 0.88
C HIS A 15 8.62 3.52 0.43
N SER A 16 9.49 2.57 0.08
CA SER A 16 9.09 1.22 -0.34
C SER A 16 8.28 0.49 0.74
N GLY A 17 8.64 0.70 2.01
CA GLY A 17 7.89 0.17 3.15
C GLY A 17 6.47 0.74 3.23
N ARG A 18 6.31 2.05 3.02
CA ARG A 18 4.99 2.73 3.03
C ARG A 18 4.10 2.22 1.91
N VAL A 19 4.62 2.09 0.69
CA VAL A 19 3.86 1.57 -0.47
C VAL A 19 3.48 0.11 -0.26
N GLY A 20 4.43 -0.72 0.19
CA GLY A 20 4.18 -2.14 0.45
C GLY A 20 3.14 -2.38 1.55
N MET A 21 3.12 -1.54 2.59
CA MET A 21 2.09 -1.58 3.64
C MET A 21 0.70 -1.26 3.06
N ALA A 22 0.57 -0.15 2.32
CA ALA A 22 -0.72 0.24 1.72
C ALA A 22 -1.29 -0.85 0.81
N ARG A 23 -0.45 -1.42 -0.06
CA ARG A 23 -0.85 -2.50 -0.99
C ARG A 23 -1.30 -3.76 -0.26
N ARG A 24 -0.59 -4.18 0.79
CA ARG A 24 -0.97 -5.38 1.57
C ARG A 24 -2.29 -5.17 2.30
N MET A 25 -2.49 -4.00 2.91
CA MET A 25 -3.77 -3.68 3.55
C MET A 25 -4.91 -3.64 2.54
N ALA A 26 -4.69 -2.97 1.39
CA ALA A 26 -5.67 -2.95 0.31
C ALA A 26 -5.97 -4.35 -0.20
N ALA A 27 -4.98 -5.19 -0.47
CA ALA A 27 -5.18 -6.58 -0.88
C ALA A 27 -5.97 -7.40 0.15
N ALA A 28 -5.72 -7.19 1.45
CA ALA A 28 -6.50 -7.80 2.53
C ALA A 28 -7.93 -7.24 2.66
N GLY A 29 -8.26 -6.15 1.97
CA GLY A 29 -9.58 -5.54 1.96
C GLY A 29 -9.80 -4.50 3.05
N ALA A 30 -8.73 -3.97 3.64
CA ALA A 30 -8.84 -2.83 4.53
C ALA A 30 -9.46 -1.63 3.79
N PRO A 31 -10.41 -0.91 4.41
CA PRO A 31 -11.00 0.28 3.83
C PRO A 31 -10.01 1.44 3.80
N THR A 32 -10.22 2.39 2.87
CA THR A 32 -9.33 3.54 2.64
C THR A 32 -9.00 4.32 3.92
N HIS A 33 -9.98 4.53 4.81
CA HIS A 33 -9.77 5.30 6.04
C HIS A 33 -8.81 4.62 7.04
N GLU A 34 -8.80 3.28 7.12
CA GLU A 34 -7.84 2.54 7.94
C GLU A 34 -6.44 2.62 7.35
N ILE A 35 -6.33 2.49 6.02
CA ILE A 35 -5.05 2.63 5.30
C ILE A 35 -4.50 4.04 5.48
N MET A 36 -5.37 5.06 5.44
CA MET A 36 -5.01 6.45 5.75
C MET A 36 -4.51 6.62 7.19
N ALA A 37 -5.20 6.04 8.17
CA ALA A 37 -4.79 6.10 9.58
C ALA A 37 -3.41 5.46 9.77
N GLN A 38 -3.19 4.26 9.23
CA GLN A 38 -1.93 3.53 9.34
C GLN A 38 -0.77 4.27 8.63
N GLY A 39 -1.01 4.79 7.44
CA GLY A 39 -0.02 5.55 6.67
C GLY A 39 0.15 7.00 7.11
N ARG A 40 -0.72 7.50 8.01
CA ARG A 40 -0.81 8.92 8.39
C ARG A 40 -1.01 9.84 7.17
N TRP A 41 -1.80 9.39 6.20
CA TRP A 41 -2.14 10.19 5.01
C TRP A 41 -3.35 11.08 5.29
N LYS A 42 -3.25 12.35 4.85
CA LYS A 42 -4.33 13.34 5.03
C LYS A 42 -5.42 13.25 3.96
N THR A 43 -5.14 12.61 2.83
CA THR A 43 -6.05 12.53 1.68
C THR A 43 -6.13 11.11 1.15
N ALA A 44 -7.32 10.74 0.66
CA ALA A 44 -7.57 9.45 0.03
C ALA A 44 -6.73 9.25 -1.25
N ARG A 45 -6.40 10.35 -1.95
CA ARG A 45 -5.59 10.33 -3.18
C ARG A 45 -4.26 9.59 -3.01
N MET A 46 -3.62 9.69 -1.85
CA MET A 46 -2.36 8.97 -1.61
C MET A 46 -2.55 7.46 -1.49
N VAL A 47 -3.67 7.03 -0.93
CA VAL A 47 -4.00 5.60 -0.85
C VAL A 47 -4.26 5.08 -2.25
N GLU A 48 -5.16 5.73 -3.00
CA GLU A 48 -5.52 5.40 -4.38
C GLU A 48 -4.28 5.22 -5.27
N VAL A 49 -3.33 6.15 -5.22
CA VAL A 49 -2.08 6.08 -6.01
C VAL A 49 -1.28 4.81 -5.70
N TYR A 50 -1.23 4.37 -4.44
CA TYR A 50 -0.47 3.19 -4.04
C TYR A 50 -1.22 1.88 -4.23
N THR A 51 -2.56 1.90 -4.17
CA THR A 51 -3.42 0.71 -4.13
C THR A 51 -4.15 0.43 -5.45
N ARG A 52 -4.05 1.30 -6.46
CA ARG A 52 -4.75 1.19 -7.75
C ARG A 52 -4.75 -0.21 -8.40
N SER A 53 -3.62 -0.91 -8.35
CA SER A 53 -3.48 -2.24 -8.98
C SER A 53 -4.25 -3.31 -8.21
N GLU A 54 -4.30 -3.18 -6.89
CA GLU A 54 -4.89 -4.17 -6.00
C GLU A 54 -6.42 -4.03 -6.01
N GLU A 55 -6.89 -2.78 -6.11
CA GLU A 55 -8.31 -2.47 -6.31
C GLU A 55 -8.79 -2.93 -7.69
N ALA A 56 -8.01 -2.71 -8.75
CA ALA A 56 -8.32 -3.19 -10.09
C ALA A 56 -8.40 -4.73 -10.15
N GLY A 57 -7.44 -5.42 -9.54
CA GLY A 57 -7.45 -6.89 -9.46
C GLY A 57 -8.66 -7.44 -8.71
N ARG A 58 -9.09 -6.75 -7.65
CA ARG A 58 -10.31 -7.10 -6.91
C ARG A 58 -11.58 -6.89 -7.73
N ALA A 59 -11.67 -5.75 -8.43
CA ALA A 59 -12.83 -5.46 -9.28
C ALA A 59 -12.95 -6.49 -10.41
N ALA A 60 -11.84 -6.86 -11.04
CA ALA A 60 -11.80 -7.87 -12.10
C ALA A 60 -12.32 -9.24 -11.65
N LYS A 61 -12.10 -9.63 -10.38
CA LYS A 61 -12.62 -10.89 -9.83
C LYS A 61 -14.15 -10.99 -9.89
N TRP A 62 -14.87 -9.87 -9.85
CA TRP A 62 -16.34 -9.85 -9.90
C TRP A 62 -16.90 -9.74 -11.33
N LEU A 63 -16.02 -9.59 -12.33
CA LEU A 63 -16.38 -9.49 -13.75
C LEU A 63 -16.14 -10.81 -14.52
N ALA A 64 -15.56 -11.82 -13.87
CA ALA A 64 -15.27 -13.16 -14.41
C ALA A 64 -16.27 -14.18 -13.86
#